data_AF-A0A813GN91-F1
#
_entry.id   AF-A0A813GN91-F1
#
_cell.length_a   1.000
_cell.length_b   1.000
_cell.length_c   1.000
_cell.angle_alpha   90.00
_cell.angle_beta   90.00
_cell.angle_gamma   90.00
#
_symmetry.space_group_name_H-M   'P 1'
#
loop_
_entity.id
_entity.type
_entity.pdbx_description
1 polymer ?
#
loop_
_entity_poly.entity_id
_entity_poly.type
_entity_poly.pdbx_seq_one_letter_code
_entity_poly.pdbx_strand_id
1 'polypeptide(L)'
;MPEIGLIPNEVTYNAAITASAKGEKWQLALSVLISMPPMKAVPNQISYNAAISACEKARQWKLALILLDTMTHKGEAPNGISYNAAISTCENTGQWEAALSLFRSMPGVRVTPDGISYNAAISSCEKRRRWQLALSLLSCMPESRVCPDVITCNAAISACEKASKWLLALSLLHGMPWGSMTPNIVSYSAAISACSNGRQWQLSCALLDVIDRAGVSPNRITYDAAIFACYRQTCWLQSLSLLDAMHRVRGVTARSYDYTIGACDTAGSVAAATVLLGDLDR
;
A
#
# COMPACT_ATOMS: atom_id res chain seq x y z
N MET A 1 -1.86 -0.78 52.53
CA MET A 1 -0.51 -1.04 52.00
C MET A 1 0.03 0.30 51.53
N PRO A 2 1.22 0.73 51.95
CA PRO A 2 1.73 2.04 51.58
C PRO A 2 1.95 2.06 50.07
N GLU A 3 1.27 2.96 49.37
CA GLU A 3 1.60 3.34 48.00
C GLU A 3 3.06 3.77 48.00
N ILE A 4 3.93 2.94 47.41
CA ILE A 4 5.28 3.39 47.07
C ILE A 4 5.05 4.52 46.08
N GLY A 5 5.15 5.76 46.57
CA GLY A 5 5.04 6.99 45.80
C GLY A 5 6.21 7.10 44.82
N LEU A 6 6.23 6.23 43.81
CA LEU A 6 7.06 6.41 42.64
C LEU A 6 6.49 7.63 41.91
N ILE A 7 7.14 8.77 42.06
CA ILE A 7 6.88 9.94 41.24
C ILE A 7 7.17 9.50 39.81
N PRO A 8 6.15 9.38 38.93
CA PRO A 8 6.38 8.90 37.58
C PRO A 8 7.32 9.88 36.88
N ASN A 9 8.42 9.38 36.34
CA ASN A 9 9.38 10.17 35.58
C ASN A 9 9.04 10.15 34.09
N GLU A 10 9.76 10.94 33.28
CA GLU A 10 9.55 11.03 31.83
C GLU A 10 9.56 9.66 31.14
N VAL A 11 10.40 8.73 31.61
CA VAL A 11 10.49 7.36 31.09
C VAL A 11 9.21 6.57 31.37
N THR A 12 8.62 6.74 32.55
CA THR A 12 7.38 6.06 32.95
C THR A 12 6.20 6.55 32.11
N TYR A 13 6.11 7.86 31.86
CA TYR A 13 5.08 8.42 30.96
C TYR A 13 5.29 7.97 29.51
N ASN A 14 6.53 7.98 29.00
CA ASN A 14 6.83 7.52 27.65
C ASN A 14 6.47 6.05 27.45
N ALA A 15 6.77 5.21 28.44
CA ALA A 15 6.36 3.80 28.43
C ALA A 15 4.84 3.67 28.43
N ALA A 16 4.12 4.45 29.25
CA ALA A 16 2.66 4.45 29.30
C ALA A 16 2.01 4.90 27.98
N ILE A 17 2.53 5.96 27.33
CA ILE A 17 2.07 6.42 26.01
C ILE A 17 2.34 5.35 24.96
N THR A 18 3.54 4.75 24.96
CA THR A 18 3.90 3.68 24.02
C THR A 18 3.05 2.43 24.22
N ALA A 19 2.79 2.03 25.46
CA ALA A 19 1.91 0.91 25.78
C ALA A 19 0.46 1.19 25.34
N SER A 20 -0.03 2.41 25.58
CA SER A 20 -1.36 2.85 25.14
C SER A 20 -1.48 2.88 23.61
N ALA A 21 -0.42 3.32 22.91
CA ALA A 21 -0.31 3.28 21.46
C ALA A 21 -0.27 1.85 20.91
N LYS A 22 0.36 0.91 21.64
CA LYS A 22 0.35 -0.51 21.29
C LYS A 22 -1.02 -1.15 21.50
N GLY A 23 -1.74 -0.77 22.54
CA GLY A 23 -3.09 -1.25 22.84
C GLY A 23 -4.23 -0.52 22.12
N GLU A 24 -3.95 0.25 21.06
CA GLU A 24 -4.92 1.02 20.25
C GLU A 24 -5.75 2.06 21.04
N LYS A 25 -5.35 2.37 22.28
CA LYS A 25 -5.98 3.38 23.15
C LYS A 25 -5.37 4.75 22.91
N TRP A 26 -5.56 5.29 21.71
CA TRP A 26 -4.99 6.60 21.31
C TRP A 26 -5.47 7.77 22.19
N GLN A 27 -6.71 7.72 22.67
CA GLN A 27 -7.26 8.71 23.61
C GLN A 27 -6.47 8.74 24.93
N LEU A 28 -6.13 7.56 25.45
CA LEU A 28 -5.33 7.43 26.67
C LEU A 28 -3.89 7.91 26.43
N ALA A 29 -3.30 7.57 25.28
CA ALA A 29 -1.97 8.06 24.90
C ALA A 29 -1.91 9.61 24.90
N LEU A 30 -2.95 10.27 24.40
CA LEU A 30 -3.07 11.72 24.39
C LEU A 30 -3.35 12.30 25.77
N SER A 31 -4.25 11.70 26.54
CA SER A 31 -4.54 12.20 27.90
C SER A 31 -3.28 12.15 28.76
N VAL A 32 -2.48 11.10 28.62
CA VAL A 32 -1.20 10.96 29.29
C VAL A 32 -0.22 12.04 28.82
N LEU A 33 -0.09 12.27 27.51
CA LEU A 33 0.76 13.34 26.96
C LEU A 33 0.36 14.74 27.46
N ILE A 34 -0.94 15.03 27.54
CA ILE A 34 -1.48 16.30 28.04
C ILE A 34 -1.27 16.44 29.55
N SER A 35 -1.25 15.33 30.30
CA SER A 35 -1.03 15.34 31.76
C SER A 35 0.44 15.45 32.19
N MET A 36 1.41 15.32 31.27
CA MET A 36 2.84 15.43 31.59
C MET A 36 3.25 16.83 32.10
N PRO A 37 2.92 17.96 31.42
CA PRO A 37 3.27 19.30 31.90
C PRO A 37 2.78 19.64 33.31
N PRO A 38 1.50 19.39 33.70
CA PRO A 38 1.03 19.67 35.06
C PRO A 38 1.69 18.78 36.13
N MET A 39 2.32 17.67 35.74
CA MET A 39 3.05 16.76 36.63
C MET A 39 4.57 17.04 36.66
N LYS A 40 5.02 18.19 36.14
CA LYS A 40 6.44 18.60 36.04
C LYS A 40 7.30 17.69 35.16
N ALA A 41 6.71 16.87 34.29
CA ALA A 41 7.42 16.09 33.28
C ALA A 41 7.32 16.82 31.93
N VAL A 42 8.45 17.01 31.23
CA VAL A 42 8.44 17.69 29.92
C VAL A 42 8.22 16.63 28.83
N PRO A 43 7.16 16.73 28.01
CA PRO A 43 7.01 15.86 26.85
C PRO A 43 8.19 16.07 25.91
N ASN A 44 8.89 14.98 25.60
CA ASN A 44 10.04 15.01 24.70
C ASN A 44 9.66 14.39 23.35
N GLN A 45 10.60 14.39 22.41
CA GLN A 45 10.45 13.77 21.10
C GLN A 45 9.89 12.33 21.13
N ILE A 46 10.24 11.53 22.14
CA ILE A 46 9.73 10.15 22.29
C ILE A 46 8.23 10.16 22.64
N SER A 47 7.81 11.02 23.58
CA SER A 47 6.39 11.18 23.97
C SER A 47 5.53 11.54 22.77
N TYR A 48 5.98 12.54 21.98
CA TYR A 48 5.29 13.01 20.79
C TYR A 48 5.23 11.93 19.70
N ASN A 49 6.36 11.27 19.42
CA ASN A 49 6.40 10.19 18.41
C ASN A 49 5.47 9.03 18.76
N ALA A 50 5.40 8.64 20.03
CA ALA A 50 4.49 7.60 20.49
C ALA A 50 3.01 8.02 20.36
N ALA A 51 2.68 9.27 20.66
CA ALA A 51 1.33 9.81 20.49
C ALA A 51 0.91 9.93 19.01
N ILE A 52 1.81 10.39 18.13
CA ILE A 52 1.57 10.45 16.68
C ILE A 52 1.39 9.02 16.12
N SER A 53 2.22 8.07 16.54
CA SER A 53 2.08 6.64 16.16
C SER A 53 0.77 6.03 16.66
N ALA A 54 0.26 6.47 17.82
CA ALA A 54 -1.07 6.07 18.30
C ALA A 54 -2.18 6.63 17.38
N CYS A 55 -2.04 7.88 16.92
CA CYS A 55 -2.96 8.51 15.98
C CYS A 55 -2.97 7.80 14.62
N GLU A 56 -1.82 7.27 14.18
CA GLU A 56 -1.71 6.46 12.97
C GLU A 56 -2.64 5.25 13.00
N LYS A 57 -2.54 4.44 14.07
CA LYS A 57 -3.40 3.27 14.26
C LYS A 57 -4.87 3.61 14.38
N ALA A 58 -5.16 4.74 15.03
CA ALA A 58 -6.51 5.26 15.19
C ALA A 58 -7.07 5.99 13.95
N ARG A 59 -6.27 6.11 12.88
CA ARG A 59 -6.61 6.84 11.65
C ARG A 59 -7.01 8.31 11.89
N GLN A 60 -6.44 8.93 12.92
CA GLN A 60 -6.72 10.32 13.31
C GLN A 60 -5.70 11.29 12.70
N TRP A 61 -5.76 11.49 11.37
CA TRP A 61 -4.78 12.30 10.64
C TRP A 61 -4.72 13.76 11.09
N LYS A 62 -5.87 14.40 11.36
CA LYS A 62 -5.92 15.79 11.85
C LYS A 62 -5.13 15.95 13.14
N LEU A 63 -5.26 14.97 14.02
CA LEU A 63 -4.63 14.99 15.32
C LEU A 63 -3.12 14.72 15.22
N ALA A 64 -2.72 13.81 14.34
CA ALA A 64 -1.30 13.60 14.02
C ALA A 64 -0.64 14.91 13.52
N LEU A 65 -1.31 15.68 12.66
CA LEU A 65 -0.82 16.98 12.19
C LEU A 65 -0.74 18.01 13.33
N ILE A 66 -1.78 18.11 14.15
CA ILE A 66 -1.80 19.03 15.30
C ILE A 66 -0.66 18.69 16.27
N LEU A 67 -0.41 17.40 16.54
CA LEU A 67 0.68 16.98 17.41
C LEU A 67 2.06 17.32 16.84
N LEU A 68 2.26 17.15 15.53
CA LEU A 68 3.51 17.51 14.85
C LEU A 68 3.77 19.02 14.91
N ASP A 69 2.72 19.83 14.70
CA ASP A 69 2.78 21.28 14.81
C ASP A 69 3.03 21.74 16.26
N THR A 70 2.34 21.11 17.22
CA THR A 70 2.53 21.36 18.66
C THR A 70 3.96 21.06 19.10
N MET A 71 4.55 19.97 18.59
CA MET A 71 5.94 19.60 18.87
C MET A 71 6.90 20.72 18.43
N THR A 72 6.69 21.23 17.21
CA THR A 72 7.47 22.35 16.65
C THR A 72 7.31 23.63 17.49
N HIS A 73 6.08 23.99 17.87
CA HIS A 73 5.78 25.17 18.68
C HIS A 73 6.36 25.11 20.10
N LYS A 74 6.53 23.92 20.66
CA LYS A 74 7.15 23.73 21.99
C LYS A 74 8.68 23.67 21.95
N GLY A 75 9.30 23.87 20.79
CA GLY A 75 10.75 23.88 20.64
C GLY A 75 11.37 22.48 20.53
N GLU A 76 10.56 21.43 20.44
CA GLU A 76 11.02 20.07 20.17
C GLU A 76 11.12 19.89 18.65
N ALA A 77 12.32 19.61 18.14
CA ALA A 77 12.52 19.44 16.69
C ALA A 77 11.92 18.11 16.21
N PRO A 78 10.92 18.12 15.30
CA PRO A 78 10.41 16.88 14.72
C PRO A 78 11.52 16.14 13.97
N ASN A 79 11.52 14.81 14.04
CA ASN A 79 12.48 13.98 13.31
C ASN A 79 11.80 13.15 12.22
N GLY A 80 12.60 12.35 11.51
CA GLY A 80 12.10 11.44 10.48
C GLY A 80 10.99 10.51 10.99
N ILE A 81 11.05 10.06 12.25
CA ILE A 81 10.02 9.21 12.86
C ILE A 81 8.70 9.97 13.01
N SER A 82 8.73 11.21 13.51
CA SER A 82 7.53 12.06 13.65
C SER A 82 6.85 12.29 12.30
N TYR A 83 7.64 12.66 11.28
CA TYR A 83 7.15 12.90 9.93
C TYR A 83 6.63 11.64 9.26
N ASN A 84 7.38 10.52 9.34
CA ASN A 84 6.96 9.26 8.76
C ASN A 84 5.63 8.78 9.35
N ALA A 85 5.45 8.84 10.68
CA ALA A 85 4.20 8.47 11.32
C ALA A 85 3.04 9.39 10.89
N ALA A 86 3.27 10.70 10.76
CA ALA A 86 2.25 11.64 10.28
C ALA A 86 1.88 11.39 8.80
N ILE A 87 2.87 11.18 7.92
CA ILE A 87 2.66 10.86 6.50
C ILE A 87 1.91 9.53 6.35
N SER A 88 2.30 8.49 7.08
CA SER A 88 1.61 7.18 7.11
C SER A 88 0.17 7.31 7.61
N THR A 89 -0.09 8.18 8.60
CA THR A 89 -1.47 8.46 9.06
C THR A 89 -2.30 9.09 7.94
N CYS A 90 -1.73 10.07 7.21
CA CYS A 90 -2.37 10.68 6.05
C CYS A 90 -2.60 9.66 4.92
N GLU A 91 -1.65 8.76 4.70
CA GLU A 91 -1.76 7.67 3.72
C GLU A 91 -2.89 6.70 4.06
N ASN A 92 -3.02 6.29 5.32
CA ASN A 92 -4.06 5.36 5.81
C ASN A 92 -5.47 5.97 5.81
N THR A 93 -5.56 7.29 5.82
CA THR A 93 -6.82 8.06 5.77
C THR A 93 -7.13 8.60 4.37
N GLY A 94 -6.27 8.33 3.39
CA GLY A 94 -6.45 8.75 2.00
C GLY A 94 -6.27 10.26 1.76
N GLN A 95 -5.57 10.96 2.65
CA GLN A 95 -5.27 12.40 2.59
C GLN A 95 -3.94 12.64 1.86
N TRP A 96 -3.92 12.34 0.57
CA TRP A 96 -2.72 12.39 -0.27
C TRP A 96 -2.09 13.79 -0.36
N GLU A 97 -2.88 14.86 -0.37
CA GLU A 97 -2.37 16.25 -0.41
C GLU A 97 -1.60 16.60 0.85
N ALA A 98 -2.13 16.22 2.02
CA ALA A 98 -1.46 16.41 3.30
C ALA A 98 -0.18 15.56 3.38
N ALA A 99 -0.23 14.29 2.94
CA ALA A 99 0.94 13.43 2.90
C ALA A 99 2.07 14.01 2.03
N LEU A 100 1.75 14.52 0.84
CA LEU A 100 2.72 15.15 -0.06
C LEU A 100 3.24 16.49 0.47
N SER A 101 2.38 17.29 1.09
CA SER A 101 2.77 18.57 1.70
C SER A 101 3.78 18.33 2.83
N LEU A 102 3.48 17.38 3.72
CA LEU A 102 4.39 16.96 4.78
C LEU A 102 5.73 16.48 4.21
N PHE A 103 5.70 15.54 3.26
CA PHE A 103 6.89 15.00 2.61
C PHE A 103 7.77 16.11 2.01
N ARG A 104 7.17 17.07 1.29
CA ARG A 104 7.89 18.20 0.69
C ARG A 104 8.43 19.20 1.72
N SER A 105 7.83 19.28 2.90
CA SER A 105 8.29 20.18 3.97
C SER A 105 9.48 19.63 4.77
N MET A 106 9.74 18.31 4.73
CA MET A 106 10.82 17.66 5.49
C MET A 106 12.20 18.33 5.27
N PRO A 107 12.65 18.59 4.03
CA PRO A 107 13.96 19.23 3.81
C PRO A 107 14.02 20.66 4.38
N GLY A 108 12.88 21.38 4.39
CA GLY A 108 12.78 22.74 4.92
C GLY A 108 13.02 22.81 6.44
N VAL A 109 12.75 21.72 7.15
CA VAL A 109 13.02 21.58 8.60
C VAL A 109 14.27 20.76 8.89
N ARG A 110 15.15 20.58 7.90
CA ARG A 110 16.40 19.79 7.99
C ARG A 110 16.20 18.31 8.33
N VAL A 111 15.03 17.75 7.99
CA VAL A 111 14.77 16.31 8.07
C VAL A 111 14.91 15.73 6.67
N THR A 112 15.81 14.76 6.50
CA THR A 112 16.01 14.08 5.21
C THR A 112 14.92 13.03 5.01
N PRO A 113 14.14 13.07 3.91
CA PRO A 113 13.23 11.99 3.56
C PRO A 113 13.99 10.67 3.40
N ASP A 114 13.45 9.59 3.98
CA ASP A 114 14.01 8.25 3.87
C ASP A 114 13.08 7.34 3.04
N GLY A 115 13.45 6.06 2.90
CA GLY A 115 12.65 5.09 2.15
C GLY A 115 11.21 4.96 2.68
N ILE A 116 11.00 5.12 3.99
CA ILE A 116 9.66 5.06 4.60
C ILE A 116 8.85 6.30 4.17
N SER A 117 9.45 7.50 4.20
CA SER A 117 8.80 8.73 3.75
C SER A 117 8.36 8.62 2.29
N TYR A 118 9.24 8.13 1.41
CA TYR A 118 8.94 7.94 -0.01
C TYR A 118 7.86 6.89 -0.23
N ASN A 119 7.95 5.74 0.44
CA ASN A 119 6.96 4.66 0.33
C ASN A 119 5.56 5.14 0.74
N ALA A 120 5.44 5.85 1.86
CA ALA A 120 4.16 6.39 2.32
C ALA A 120 3.62 7.47 1.37
N ALA A 121 4.48 8.37 0.86
CA ALA A 121 4.07 9.39 -0.10
C ALA A 121 3.57 8.78 -1.42
N ILE A 122 4.29 7.79 -1.97
CA ILE A 122 3.92 7.09 -3.22
C ILE A 122 2.64 6.28 -3.03
N SER A 123 2.50 5.54 -1.92
CA SER A 123 1.31 4.77 -1.59
C SER A 123 0.07 5.65 -1.40
N SER A 124 0.24 6.87 -0.86
CA SER A 124 -0.84 7.84 -0.75
C SER A 124 -1.32 8.32 -2.14
N CYS A 125 -0.39 8.49 -3.10
CA CYS A 125 -0.69 8.83 -4.48
C CYS A 125 -1.39 7.67 -5.21
N GLU A 126 -0.96 6.44 -4.97
CA GLU A 126 -1.55 5.21 -5.50
C GLU A 126 -3.03 5.09 -5.12
N LYS A 127 -3.36 5.28 -3.83
CA LYS A 127 -4.74 5.23 -3.31
C LYS A 127 -5.67 6.24 -3.99
N ARG A 128 -5.13 7.34 -4.54
CA ARG A 128 -5.88 8.41 -5.21
C ARG A 128 -5.65 8.47 -6.71
N ARG A 129 -5.09 7.41 -7.30
CA ARG A 129 -4.83 7.26 -8.76
C ARG A 129 -3.97 8.39 -9.34
N ARG A 130 -3.14 9.03 -8.52
CA ARG A 130 -2.21 10.10 -8.93
C ARG A 130 -0.89 9.51 -9.46
N TRP A 131 -0.99 8.72 -10.53
CA TRP A 131 0.15 7.97 -11.10
C TRP A 131 1.33 8.87 -11.50
N GLN A 132 1.08 10.07 -12.03
CA GLN A 132 2.14 11.02 -12.41
C GLN A 132 3.00 11.42 -11.21
N LEU A 133 2.37 11.70 -10.07
CA LEU A 133 3.06 12.08 -8.84
C LEU A 133 3.81 10.88 -8.24
N ALA A 134 3.22 9.69 -8.28
CA ALA A 134 3.87 8.46 -7.85
C ALA A 134 5.16 8.19 -8.65
N LEU A 135 5.11 8.33 -9.99
CA LEU A 135 6.29 8.16 -10.85
C LEU A 135 7.33 9.27 -10.67
N SER A 136 6.91 10.52 -10.48
CA SER A 136 7.84 11.62 -10.19
C SER A 136 8.59 11.39 -8.88
N LEU A 137 7.89 10.92 -7.84
CA LEU A 137 8.52 10.62 -6.56
C LEU A 137 9.50 9.45 -6.67
N LEU A 138 9.12 8.39 -7.39
CA LEU A 138 9.99 7.24 -7.63
C LEU A 138 11.28 7.64 -8.37
N SER A 139 11.17 8.50 -9.38
CA SER A 139 12.32 8.99 -10.15
C SER A 139 13.22 9.96 -9.37
N CYS A 140 12.70 10.67 -8.38
CA CYS A 140 13.51 11.52 -7.49
C CYS A 140 14.25 10.75 -6.37
N MET A 141 13.95 9.47 -6.13
CA MET A 141 14.61 8.72 -5.05
C MET A 141 16.14 8.58 -5.22
N PRO A 142 16.67 8.24 -6.42
CA PRO A 142 18.11 8.15 -6.64
C PRO A 142 18.83 9.50 -6.44
N GLU A 143 18.19 10.61 -6.81
CA GLU A 143 18.72 11.96 -6.60
C GLU A 143 18.89 12.27 -5.10
N SER A 144 17.97 11.78 -4.27
CA SER A 144 18.03 11.86 -2.82
C SER A 144 18.89 10.76 -2.17
N ARG A 145 19.62 9.97 -2.97
CA ARG A 145 20.43 8.82 -2.51
C ARG A 145 19.64 7.76 -1.74
N VAL A 146 18.33 7.68 -1.98
CA VAL A 146 17.45 6.63 -1.44
C VAL A 146 17.23 5.59 -2.53
N CYS A 147 17.51 4.33 -2.23
CA CYS A 147 17.24 3.25 -3.18
C CYS A 147 15.75 2.87 -3.10
N PRO A 148 15.01 2.84 -4.23
CA PRO A 148 13.69 2.22 -4.26
C PRO A 148 13.77 0.78 -3.79
N ASP A 149 12.71 0.31 -3.11
CA ASP A 149 12.55 -1.08 -2.75
C ASP A 149 11.37 -1.72 -3.51
N VAL A 150 11.14 -3.02 -3.28
CA VAL A 150 10.03 -3.75 -3.91
C VAL A 150 8.67 -3.13 -3.56
N ILE A 151 8.51 -2.57 -2.36
CA ILE A 151 7.27 -1.93 -1.92
C ILE A 151 7.05 -0.63 -2.70
N THR A 152 8.08 0.20 -2.85
CA THR A 152 8.03 1.44 -3.64
C THR A 152 7.60 1.18 -5.08
N CYS A 153 8.26 0.21 -5.73
CA CYS A 153 7.96 -0.15 -7.11
C CYS A 153 6.55 -0.73 -7.25
N ASN A 154 6.12 -1.56 -6.31
CA ASN A 154 4.77 -2.13 -6.32
C ASN A 154 3.68 -1.05 -6.18
N ALA A 155 3.89 -0.06 -5.31
CA ALA A 155 2.97 1.08 -5.19
C ALA A 155 2.92 1.92 -6.48
N ALA A 156 4.07 2.14 -7.14
CA ALA A 156 4.10 2.85 -8.42
C ALA A 156 3.43 2.06 -9.57
N ILE A 157 3.64 0.75 -9.65
CA ILE A 157 2.98 -0.14 -10.62
C ILE A 157 1.47 -0.15 -10.38
N SER A 158 1.03 -0.28 -9.12
CA SER A 158 -0.39 -0.25 -8.74
C SER A 158 -1.04 1.11 -9.03
N ALA A 159 -0.30 2.21 -8.90
CA ALA A 159 -0.78 3.53 -9.29
C ALA A 159 -1.02 3.60 -10.82
N CYS A 160 -0.10 3.03 -11.61
CA CYS A 160 -0.24 2.93 -13.07
C CYS A 160 -1.40 2.01 -13.48
N GLU A 161 -1.59 0.88 -12.78
CA GLU A 161 -2.70 -0.05 -12.95
C GLU A 161 -4.06 0.67 -12.81
N LYS A 162 -4.25 1.38 -11.70
CA LYS A 162 -5.50 2.12 -11.42
C LYS A 162 -5.74 3.28 -12.39
N ALA A 163 -4.69 3.77 -13.05
CA ALA A 163 -4.75 4.79 -14.08
C ALA A 163 -4.84 4.22 -15.51
N SER A 164 -4.94 2.88 -15.67
CA SER A 164 -4.93 2.19 -16.96
C SER A 164 -3.69 2.48 -17.82
N LYS A 165 -2.55 2.80 -17.19
CA LYS A 165 -1.26 3.05 -17.85
C LYS A 165 -0.42 1.79 -17.91
N TRP A 166 -0.91 0.80 -18.67
CA TRP A 166 -0.32 -0.54 -18.75
C TRP A 166 1.12 -0.54 -19.27
N LEU A 167 1.46 0.28 -20.27
CA LEU A 167 2.83 0.41 -20.79
C LEU A 167 3.82 0.82 -19.69
N LEU A 168 3.43 1.79 -18.86
CA LEU A 168 4.27 2.27 -17.76
C LEU A 168 4.40 1.19 -16.67
N ALA A 169 3.31 0.51 -16.33
CA ALA A 169 3.34 -0.60 -15.38
C ALA A 169 4.31 -1.72 -15.82
N LEU A 170 4.30 -2.08 -17.11
CA LEU A 170 5.23 -3.05 -17.69
C LEU A 170 6.68 -2.56 -17.68
N SER A 171 6.91 -1.30 -18.05
CA SER A 171 8.26 -0.72 -18.04
C SER A 171 8.85 -0.71 -16.63
N LEU A 172 8.04 -0.43 -15.61
CA LEU A 172 8.45 -0.48 -14.23
C LEU A 172 8.75 -1.91 -13.79
N LEU A 173 7.88 -2.87 -14.10
CA LEU A 173 8.10 -4.28 -13.78
C LEU A 173 9.40 -4.80 -14.41
N HIS A 174 9.66 -4.46 -15.67
CA HIS A 174 10.89 -4.84 -16.37
C HIS A 174 12.12 -4.10 -15.84
N GLY A 175 11.94 -2.91 -15.28
CA GLY A 175 13.01 -2.13 -14.63
C GLY A 175 13.33 -2.56 -13.19
N MET A 176 12.49 -3.36 -12.54
CA MET A 176 12.73 -3.84 -11.17
C MET A 176 14.02 -4.65 -10.96
N PRO A 177 14.53 -5.47 -11.90
CA PRO A 177 15.79 -6.21 -11.70
C PRO A 177 17.05 -5.33 -11.52
N TRP A 178 16.91 -4.00 -11.57
CA TRP A 178 18.00 -3.07 -11.25
C TRP A 178 18.26 -3.07 -9.74
N GLY A 179 19.48 -3.39 -9.33
CA GLY A 179 19.89 -3.25 -7.93
C GLY A 179 19.46 -4.38 -6.99
N SER A 180 19.43 -5.63 -7.45
CA SER A 180 19.14 -6.85 -6.65
C SER A 180 17.68 -7.06 -6.21
N MET A 181 16.75 -6.26 -6.72
CA MET A 181 15.32 -6.44 -6.45
C MET A 181 14.70 -7.50 -7.35
N THR A 182 14.00 -8.46 -6.76
CA THR A 182 13.23 -9.48 -7.48
C THR A 182 11.73 -9.11 -7.45
N PRO A 183 11.07 -8.95 -8.61
CA PRO A 183 9.62 -8.80 -8.67
C PRO A 183 8.93 -9.93 -7.92
N ASN A 184 7.93 -9.60 -7.10
CA ASN A 184 7.16 -10.58 -6.34
C ASN A 184 5.75 -10.73 -6.94
N ILE A 185 4.95 -11.61 -6.34
CA ILE A 185 3.56 -11.85 -6.77
C ILE A 185 2.73 -10.57 -6.85
N VAL A 186 2.98 -9.60 -5.96
CA VAL A 186 2.28 -8.31 -5.96
C VAL A 186 2.67 -7.49 -7.19
N SER A 187 3.96 -7.42 -7.52
CA SER A 187 4.48 -6.73 -8.73
C SER A 187 3.82 -7.27 -10.01
N TYR A 188 3.84 -8.59 -10.18
CA TYR A 188 3.25 -9.25 -11.34
C TYR A 188 1.73 -9.09 -11.37
N SER A 189 1.04 -9.24 -10.23
CA SER A 189 -0.42 -9.07 -10.17
C SER A 189 -0.87 -7.67 -10.58
N ALA A 190 -0.19 -6.62 -10.11
CA ALA A 190 -0.50 -5.25 -10.48
C ALA A 190 -0.23 -5.01 -11.98
N ALA A 191 0.85 -5.58 -12.54
CA ALA A 191 1.14 -5.46 -13.97
C ALA A 191 0.14 -6.22 -14.86
N ILE A 192 -0.27 -7.44 -14.48
CA ILE A 192 -1.30 -8.23 -15.19
C ILE A 192 -2.64 -7.50 -15.16
N SER A 193 -3.04 -6.97 -13.99
CA SER A 193 -4.25 -6.14 -13.84
C SER A 193 -4.17 -4.86 -14.68
N ALA A 194 -2.99 -4.25 -14.79
CA ALA A 194 -2.81 -3.07 -15.63
C ALA A 194 -3.01 -3.42 -17.11
N CYS A 195 -2.46 -4.53 -17.58
CA CYS A 195 -2.66 -5.05 -18.94
C CYS A 195 -4.14 -5.39 -19.20
N SER A 196 -4.82 -5.97 -18.22
CA SER A 196 -6.26 -6.26 -18.28
C SER A 196 -7.10 -4.98 -18.44
N ASN A 197 -6.79 -3.94 -17.65
CA ASN A 197 -7.40 -2.62 -17.79
C ASN A 197 -7.09 -1.97 -19.14
N GLY A 198 -5.87 -2.18 -19.65
CA GLY A 198 -5.39 -1.72 -20.95
C GLY A 198 -5.91 -2.48 -22.17
N ARG A 199 -6.77 -3.49 -21.97
CA ARG A 199 -7.26 -4.41 -23.02
C ARG A 199 -6.10 -5.08 -23.77
N GLN A 200 -5.11 -5.59 -23.04
CA GLN A 200 -3.98 -6.34 -23.60
C GLN A 200 -3.98 -7.77 -23.05
N TRP A 201 -4.92 -8.60 -23.50
CA TRP A 201 -5.09 -9.97 -22.96
C TRP A 201 -3.87 -10.85 -23.23
N GLN A 202 -3.24 -10.70 -24.40
CA GLN A 202 -2.05 -11.46 -24.78
C GLN A 202 -0.89 -11.19 -23.81
N LEU A 203 -0.69 -9.93 -23.43
CA LEU A 203 0.34 -9.54 -22.47
C LEU A 203 -0.01 -10.02 -21.05
N SER A 204 -1.28 -9.96 -20.64
CA SER A 204 -1.73 -10.53 -19.37
C SER A 204 -1.46 -12.04 -19.29
N CYS A 205 -1.73 -12.81 -20.35
CA CYS A 205 -1.43 -14.25 -20.41
C CYS A 205 0.08 -14.51 -20.44
N ALA A 206 0.83 -13.80 -21.27
CA ALA A 206 2.28 -13.97 -21.35
C ALA A 206 2.97 -13.67 -20.01
N LEU A 207 2.47 -12.69 -19.25
CA LEU A 207 2.98 -12.39 -17.90
C LEU A 207 2.70 -13.51 -16.89
N LEU A 208 1.60 -14.26 -17.04
CA LEU A 208 1.37 -15.46 -16.23
C LEU A 208 2.41 -16.54 -16.58
N ASP A 209 2.71 -16.78 -17.85
CA ASP A 209 3.76 -17.75 -18.20
C ASP A 209 5.14 -17.33 -17.65
N VAL A 210 5.41 -16.02 -17.61
CA VAL A 210 6.65 -15.46 -17.04
C VAL A 210 6.69 -15.63 -15.52
N ILE A 211 5.56 -15.48 -14.81
CA ILE A 211 5.52 -15.63 -13.34
C ILE A 211 5.90 -17.05 -12.92
N ASP A 212 5.40 -18.05 -13.66
CA ASP A 212 5.69 -19.47 -13.41
C ASP A 212 7.17 -19.78 -13.67
N ARG A 213 7.73 -19.23 -14.76
CA ARG A 213 9.17 -19.37 -15.08
C ARG A 213 10.08 -18.66 -14.06
N ALA A 214 9.60 -17.58 -13.46
CA ALA A 214 10.30 -16.89 -12.39
C ALA A 214 10.24 -17.63 -11.04
N GLY A 215 9.52 -18.77 -10.96
CA GLY A 215 9.36 -19.55 -9.74
C GLY A 215 8.44 -18.89 -8.71
N VAL A 216 7.64 -17.90 -9.13
CA VAL A 216 6.68 -17.21 -8.27
C VAL A 216 5.30 -17.83 -8.53
N SER A 217 4.67 -18.40 -7.51
CA SER A 217 3.36 -19.03 -7.67
C SER A 217 2.26 -17.98 -7.92
N PRO A 218 1.57 -18.02 -9.07
CA PRO A 218 0.44 -17.14 -9.31
C PRO A 218 -0.68 -17.41 -8.30
N ASN A 219 -1.34 -16.34 -7.87
CA ASN A 219 -2.42 -16.39 -6.90
C ASN A 219 -3.79 -16.20 -7.59
N ARG A 220 -4.87 -16.23 -6.81
CA ARG A 220 -6.22 -16.06 -7.36
C ARG A 220 -6.39 -14.72 -8.08
N ILE A 221 -5.77 -13.65 -7.56
CA ILE A 221 -5.86 -12.30 -8.12
C ILE A 221 -5.20 -12.23 -9.50
N THR A 222 -4.04 -12.89 -9.70
CA THR A 222 -3.36 -12.91 -11.01
C THR A 222 -4.18 -13.64 -12.07
N TYR A 223 -4.79 -14.77 -11.72
CA TYR A 223 -5.65 -15.51 -12.65
C TYR A 223 -6.95 -14.76 -12.95
N ASP A 224 -7.65 -14.24 -11.94
CA ASP A 224 -8.87 -13.45 -12.11
C ASP A 224 -8.63 -12.26 -13.06
N ALA A 225 -7.50 -11.55 -12.91
CA ALA A 225 -7.14 -10.42 -13.75
C ALA A 225 -6.89 -10.80 -15.21
N ALA A 226 -6.22 -11.93 -15.46
CA ALA A 226 -5.97 -12.44 -16.80
C ALA A 226 -7.25 -12.98 -17.48
N ILE A 227 -8.05 -13.76 -16.74
CA ILE A 227 -9.36 -14.25 -17.19
C ILE A 227 -10.27 -13.05 -17.57
N PHE A 228 -10.29 -12.02 -16.73
CA PHE A 228 -11.04 -10.80 -17.01
C PHE A 228 -10.54 -10.09 -18.29
N ALA A 229 -9.23 -10.11 -18.56
CA ALA A 229 -8.67 -9.55 -19.79
C ALA A 229 -9.17 -10.30 -21.04
N CYS A 230 -9.22 -11.63 -20.97
CA CYS A 230 -9.74 -12.50 -22.03
C CYS A 230 -11.24 -12.30 -22.25
N TYR A 231 -12.01 -12.17 -21.16
CA TYR A 231 -13.45 -11.88 -21.21
C TYR A 231 -13.74 -10.61 -22.01
N ARG A 232 -13.04 -9.51 -21.74
CA ARG A 232 -13.27 -8.21 -22.40
C ARG A 232 -12.99 -8.22 -23.91
N GLN A 233 -12.29 -9.23 -24.42
CA GLN A 233 -11.98 -9.39 -25.84
C GLN A 233 -12.58 -10.66 -26.43
N THR A 234 -13.60 -11.24 -25.78
CA THR A 234 -14.35 -12.42 -26.27
C THR A 234 -13.47 -13.66 -26.54
N CYS A 235 -12.28 -13.71 -25.94
CA CYS A 235 -11.32 -14.80 -26.11
C CYS A 235 -11.65 -15.95 -25.15
N TRP A 236 -12.81 -16.58 -25.35
CA TRP A 236 -13.37 -17.57 -24.44
C TRP A 236 -12.52 -18.85 -24.29
N LEU A 237 -11.87 -19.31 -25.36
CA LEU A 237 -10.98 -20.48 -25.30
C LEU A 237 -9.80 -20.27 -24.33
N GLN A 238 -9.17 -19.10 -24.40
CA GLN A 238 -8.07 -18.76 -23.50
C GLN A 238 -8.59 -18.60 -22.07
N SER A 239 -9.76 -17.98 -21.91
CA SER A 239 -10.44 -17.84 -20.62
C SER A 239 -10.68 -19.20 -19.94
N LEU A 240 -11.19 -20.18 -20.69
CA LEU A 240 -11.37 -21.57 -20.22
C LEU A 240 -10.06 -22.23 -19.84
N SER A 241 -9.02 -22.12 -20.68
CA SER A 241 -7.71 -22.70 -20.38
C SER A 241 -7.10 -22.17 -19.08
N LEU A 242 -7.31 -20.88 -18.79
CA LEU A 242 -6.85 -20.24 -17.57
C LEU A 242 -7.68 -20.68 -16.35
N LEU A 243 -8.99 -20.90 -16.52
CA LEU A 243 -9.86 -21.45 -15.47
C LEU A 243 -9.44 -22.88 -15.09
N ASP A 244 -9.14 -23.72 -16.08
CA ASP A 244 -8.61 -25.07 -15.87
C ASP A 244 -7.24 -25.06 -15.19
N ALA A 245 -6.37 -24.12 -15.56
CA ALA A 245 -5.10 -23.92 -14.88
C ALA A 245 -5.31 -23.50 -13.40
N MET A 246 -6.27 -22.63 -13.13
CA MET A 246 -6.63 -22.19 -11.78
C MET A 246 -7.21 -23.33 -10.92
N HIS A 247 -7.98 -24.25 -11.52
CA HIS A 247 -8.46 -25.48 -10.87
C HIS A 247 -7.31 -26.33 -10.30
N ARG A 248 -6.19 -26.41 -11.03
CA ARG A 248 -5.00 -27.17 -10.62
C ARG A 248 -4.24 -26.51 -9.46
N VAL A 249 -4.30 -25.18 -9.34
CA VAL A 249 -3.54 -24.38 -8.36
C VAL A 249 -4.34 -24.13 -7.05
N ARG A 250 -5.55 -24.69 -6.93
CA ARG A 250 -6.47 -24.63 -5.79
C ARG A 250 -7.01 -23.23 -5.44
N GLY A 251 -8.17 -22.94 -6.01
CA GLY A 251 -9.13 -22.01 -5.42
C GLY A 251 -9.81 -21.11 -6.44
N VAL A 252 -10.63 -21.72 -7.30
CA VAL A 252 -11.46 -21.01 -8.28
C VAL A 252 -12.43 -20.08 -7.54
N THR A 253 -12.67 -18.90 -8.09
CA THR A 253 -13.59 -17.91 -7.53
C THR A 253 -14.88 -17.87 -8.35
N ALA A 254 -16.01 -17.55 -7.72
CA ALA A 254 -17.25 -17.30 -8.46
C ALA A 254 -17.05 -16.24 -9.57
N ARG A 255 -16.20 -15.24 -9.32
CA ARG A 255 -15.83 -14.22 -10.32
C ARG A 255 -15.15 -14.81 -11.55
N SER A 256 -14.21 -15.75 -11.39
CA SER A 256 -13.54 -16.40 -12.52
C SER A 256 -14.51 -17.21 -13.37
N TYR A 257 -15.53 -17.84 -12.77
CA TYR A 257 -16.63 -18.47 -13.50
C TYR A 257 -17.52 -17.44 -14.21
N ASP A 258 -17.95 -16.39 -13.52
CA ASP A 258 -18.78 -15.34 -14.14
C ASP A 258 -18.08 -14.72 -15.38
N TYR A 259 -16.78 -14.47 -15.29
CA TYR A 259 -15.99 -13.94 -16.41
C TYR A 259 -15.83 -14.92 -17.57
N THR A 260 -15.69 -16.22 -17.28
CA THR A 260 -15.56 -17.25 -18.33
C THR A 260 -16.89 -17.56 -19.00
N ILE A 261 -17.98 -17.65 -18.23
CA ILE A 261 -19.36 -17.78 -18.72
C ILE A 261 -19.69 -16.58 -19.61
N GLY A 262 -19.48 -15.36 -19.11
CA GLY A 262 -19.71 -14.15 -19.90
C GLY A 262 -18.88 -14.11 -21.19
N ALA A 263 -17.65 -14.65 -21.18
CA ALA A 263 -16.82 -14.74 -22.38
C ALA A 263 -17.41 -15.72 -23.41
N CYS A 264 -17.94 -16.85 -22.94
CA CYS A 264 -18.58 -17.86 -23.78
C CYS A 264 -19.90 -17.33 -24.38
N ASP A 265 -20.72 -16.64 -23.58
CA ASP A 265 -21.98 -16.05 -24.03
C ASP A 265 -21.76 -14.97 -25.09
N THR A 266 -20.80 -14.07 -24.86
CA THR A 266 -20.46 -13.00 -25.81
C THR A 266 -19.84 -13.53 -27.10
N ALA A 267 -19.22 -14.72 -27.06
CA ALA A 267 -18.69 -15.41 -28.24
C ALA A 267 -19.71 -16.36 -28.91
N GLY A 268 -20.93 -16.49 -28.38
CA GLY A 268 -21.98 -17.37 -28.92
C GLY A 268 -21.85 -18.86 -28.60
N SER A 269 -20.96 -19.24 -27.68
CA SER A 269 -20.73 -20.63 -27.27
C SER A 269 -21.61 -21.03 -26.08
N VAL A 270 -22.92 -21.16 -26.34
CA VAL A 270 -23.94 -21.44 -25.30
C VAL A 270 -23.66 -22.77 -24.59
N ALA A 271 -23.17 -23.79 -25.30
CA ALA A 271 -22.86 -25.09 -24.71
C ALA A 271 -21.78 -25.00 -23.61
N ALA A 272 -20.70 -24.26 -23.86
CA ALA A 272 -19.63 -24.08 -22.88
C ALA A 272 -20.11 -23.27 -21.66
N ALA A 273 -20.93 -22.23 -21.89
CA ALA A 273 -21.53 -21.44 -20.81
C ALA A 273 -22.45 -22.28 -19.91
N THR A 274 -23.27 -23.16 -20.49
CA THR A 274 -24.19 -24.03 -19.71
C THR A 274 -23.46 -25.07 -18.86
N VAL A 275 -22.33 -25.60 -19.33
CA VAL A 275 -21.50 -26.53 -18.55
C VAL A 275 -20.90 -25.83 -17.34
N LEU A 276 -20.33 -24.64 -17.55
CA LEU A 276 -19.74 -23.83 -16.47
C LEU A 276 -20.78 -23.38 -15.42
N LEU A 277 -21.99 -23.05 -15.84
CA LEU A 277 -23.10 -22.73 -14.92
C LEU A 277 -23.46 -23.93 -14.03
N GLY A 278 -23.50 -25.14 -14.59
CA GLY A 278 -23.77 -26.37 -13.83
C GLY A 278 -22.66 -26.73 -12.84
N ASP A 279 -21.42 -26.34 -13.11
CA ASP A 279 -20.28 -26.54 -12.21
C ASP A 279 -20.18 -25.45 -11.11
N LEU A 280 -20.79 -24.27 -11.31
CA LEU A 280 -20.89 -23.21 -10.30
C LEU A 280 -21.94 -23.54 -9.22
N ASP A 281 -23.03 -24.21 -9.60
CA ASP A 281 -24.16 -24.54 -8.72
C ASP A 281 -23.94 -25.79 -7.83
N ARG A 282 -22.77 -26.44 -7.93
CA ARG A 282 -22.39 -27.66 -7.16
C ARG A 282 -21.44 -27.35 -6.01
#